data_AF-A0A7C3XHT4-F1
#
_entry.id   AF-A0A7C3XHT4-F1
#
_cell.length_a   1.000
_cell.length_b   1.000
_cell.length_c   1.000
_cell.angle_alpha   90.00
_cell.angle_beta   90.00
_cell.angle_gamma   90.00
#
_symmetry.space_group_name_H-M   'P 1'
#
loop_
_entity.id
_entity.type
_entity.pdbx_description
1 polymer ?
#
loop_
_entity_poly.entity_id
_entity_poly.type
_entity_poly.pdbx_seq_one_letter_code
_entity_poly.pdbx_strand_id
1 'polypeptide(L)'
;MTPREVIRTNLECAGGVRIGMNFSGGRWNDFVGGALGPVPGYEPRRWTEGTIEYYDDEWGNIWHRVLERSRGGEIYRPALQEWSDFERYKTPDIANPTRFAAAAEAFRQ
;
A
#
# COMPACT_ATOMS: atom_id res chain seq x y z
N MET A 1 5.11 -23.76 -17.59
CA MET A 1 4.77 -23.49 -16.19
C MET A 1 4.20 -22.09 -16.10
N THR A 2 2.93 -21.94 -15.73
CA THR A 2 2.29 -20.64 -15.53
C THR A 2 2.87 -19.95 -14.30
N PRO A 3 2.76 -18.61 -14.18
CA PRO A 3 3.06 -17.89 -12.95
C PRO A 3 2.49 -18.54 -11.68
N ARG A 4 1.21 -18.92 -11.72
CA ARG A 4 0.52 -19.61 -10.61
C ARG A 4 1.19 -20.93 -10.25
N GLU A 5 1.62 -21.71 -11.24
CA GLU A 5 2.33 -22.98 -11.00
C GLU A 5 3.70 -22.75 -10.37
N VAL A 6 4.44 -21.72 -10.81
CA VAL A 6 5.73 -21.36 -10.19
C VAL A 6 5.54 -21.03 -8.72
N ILE A 7 4.59 -20.15 -8.39
CA ILE A 7 4.33 -19.77 -7.00
C ILE A 7 3.90 -20.97 -6.16
N ARG A 8 2.98 -21.79 -6.66
CA ARG A 8 2.53 -22.99 -5.96
C ARG A 8 3.69 -23.94 -5.64
N THR A 9 4.55 -24.25 -6.62
CA THR A 9 5.71 -25.13 -6.41
C THR A 9 6.75 -24.53 -5.46
N ASN A 10 6.90 -23.20 -5.43
CA ASN A 10 7.74 -22.52 -4.45
C ASN A 10 7.19 -22.67 -3.03
N LEU A 11 5.88 -22.48 -2.83
CA LEU A 11 5.22 -22.66 -1.55
C LEU A 11 5.26 -24.12 -1.06
N GLU A 12 5.18 -25.07 -1.99
CA GLU A 12 5.25 -26.51 -1.73
C GLU A 12 6.69 -27.03 -1.59
N CYS A 13 7.71 -26.19 -1.82
CA CYS A 13 9.12 -26.57 -1.85
C CYS A 13 9.44 -27.75 -2.80
N ALA A 14 8.66 -27.94 -3.86
CA ALA A 14 8.71 -29.13 -4.71
C ALA A 14 9.69 -29.01 -5.90
N GLY A 15 10.84 -28.34 -5.71
CA GLY A 15 11.91 -28.28 -6.71
C GLY A 15 11.54 -27.52 -7.99
N GLY A 16 10.91 -26.35 -7.85
CA GLY A 16 10.49 -25.52 -8.99
C GLY A 16 11.64 -25.08 -9.89
N VAL A 17 11.35 -24.85 -11.17
CA VAL A 17 12.34 -24.45 -12.18
C VAL A 17 13.01 -23.10 -11.90
N ARG A 18 12.38 -22.27 -11.04
CA ARG A 18 12.92 -21.01 -10.51
C ARG A 18 12.13 -20.54 -9.29
N ILE A 19 12.66 -19.51 -8.63
CA ILE A 19 11.95 -18.77 -7.57
C ILE A 19 10.78 -17.94 -8.13
N GLY A 20 9.78 -17.68 -7.29
CA GLY A 20 8.70 -16.73 -7.59
C GLY A 20 9.18 -15.28 -7.60
N MET A 21 8.63 -14.47 -8.51
CA MET A 21 9.04 -13.07 -8.74
C MET A 21 7.87 -12.12 -8.54
N ASN A 22 8.10 -10.97 -7.88
CA ASN A 22 7.08 -9.93 -7.67
C ASN A 22 7.67 -8.53 -7.95
N PHE A 23 8.01 -8.25 -9.21
CA PHE A 23 8.56 -6.95 -9.62
C PHE A 23 7.55 -6.15 -10.47
N SER A 24 7.58 -4.83 -10.38
CA SER A 24 6.74 -3.92 -11.18
C SER A 24 7.53 -3.28 -12.34
N GLY A 25 6.86 -2.54 -13.23
CA GLY A 25 7.55 -1.73 -14.26
C GLY A 25 8.11 -2.54 -15.43
N GLY A 26 7.34 -3.48 -15.95
CA GLY A 26 7.74 -4.35 -17.09
C GLY A 26 8.77 -5.42 -16.75
N ARG A 27 9.18 -5.52 -15.48
CA ARG A 27 10.01 -6.61 -14.97
C ARG A 27 9.18 -7.87 -14.72
N TRP A 28 9.86 -8.99 -14.51
CA TRP A 28 9.21 -10.27 -14.28
C TRP A 28 8.31 -10.24 -13.03
N ASN A 29 7.03 -10.57 -13.20
CA ASN A 29 6.06 -10.70 -12.13
C ASN A 29 5.23 -11.97 -12.30
N ASP A 30 5.05 -12.73 -11.21
CA ASP A 30 4.20 -13.92 -11.16
C ASP A 30 2.86 -13.70 -10.44
N PHE A 31 2.64 -12.51 -9.93
CA PHE A 31 1.50 -12.13 -9.13
C PHE A 31 0.63 -11.12 -9.88
N VAL A 32 -0.67 -11.21 -9.60
CA VAL A 32 -1.60 -10.11 -9.79
C VAL A 32 -1.72 -9.39 -8.45
N GLY A 33 -1.51 -8.08 -8.46
CA GLY A 33 -1.67 -7.22 -7.29
C GLY A 33 -2.95 -6.41 -7.37
N GLY A 34 -3.59 -6.20 -6.24
CA GLY A 34 -4.71 -5.26 -6.08
C GLY A 34 -4.53 -4.50 -4.77
N ALA A 35 -4.97 -3.25 -4.77
CA ALA A 35 -4.99 -2.40 -3.58
C ALA A 35 -6.40 -1.85 -3.36
N LEU A 36 -6.69 -1.46 -2.13
CA LEU A 36 -7.87 -0.71 -1.80
C LEU A 36 -7.75 0.69 -2.41
N GLY A 37 -8.81 1.16 -3.08
CA GLY A 37 -8.90 2.54 -3.56
C GLY A 37 -8.95 3.54 -2.39
N PRO A 38 -8.77 4.85 -2.65
CA PRO A 38 -8.83 5.88 -1.60
C PRO A 38 -10.23 5.93 -0.97
N VAL A 39 -10.32 6.40 0.28
CA VAL A 39 -11.61 6.78 0.89
C VAL A 39 -12.28 7.86 0.02
N PRO A 40 -13.56 7.69 -0.38
CA PRO A 40 -14.26 8.71 -1.16
C PRO A 40 -14.28 10.08 -0.46
N GLY A 41 -13.84 11.12 -1.18
CA GLY A 41 -13.79 12.49 -0.65
C GLY A 41 -12.65 12.79 0.31
N TYR A 42 -11.75 11.83 0.56
CA TYR A 42 -10.51 12.10 1.28
C TYR A 42 -9.51 12.81 0.37
N GLU A 43 -9.01 13.96 0.83
CA GLU A 43 -7.95 14.71 0.17
C GLU A 43 -6.83 14.98 1.20
N PRO A 44 -5.58 14.55 0.92
CA PRO A 44 -4.46 14.79 1.82
C PRO A 44 -4.21 16.28 2.05
N ARG A 45 -4.14 16.69 3.32
CA ARG A 45 -3.62 18.00 3.69
C ARG A 45 -2.12 17.98 3.53
N ARG A 46 -1.57 19.04 2.92
CA ARG A 46 -0.12 19.21 2.74
C ARG A 46 0.32 20.58 3.21
N TRP A 47 1.48 20.64 3.85
CA TRP A 47 2.11 21.90 4.24
C TRP A 47 3.63 21.76 4.23
N THR A 48 4.34 22.88 4.33
CA THR A 48 5.80 22.91 4.25
C THR A 48 6.38 23.76 5.36
N GLU A 49 7.46 23.27 5.97
CA GLU A 49 8.27 24.00 6.93
C GLU A 49 9.74 23.88 6.50
N GLY A 50 10.31 24.98 6.02
CA GLY A 50 11.66 24.97 5.45
C GLY A 50 11.77 24.01 4.26
N THR A 51 12.65 23.01 4.36
CA THR A 51 12.90 22.00 3.31
C THR A 51 12.07 20.73 3.48
N ILE A 52 11.15 20.69 4.44
CA ILE A 52 10.35 19.51 4.77
C ILE A 52 8.90 19.76 4.35
N GLU A 53 8.36 18.87 3.51
CA GLU A 53 6.92 18.78 3.25
C GLU A 53 6.30 17.76 4.18
N TYR A 54 5.19 18.12 4.79
CA TYR A 54 4.36 17.24 5.59
C TYR A 54 3.03 16.98 4.88
N TYR A 55 2.47 15.81 5.13
CA TYR A 55 1.12 15.49 4.67
C TYR A 55 0.46 14.45 5.57
N ASP A 56 -0.87 14.46 5.65
CA ASP A 56 -1.60 13.38 6.30
C ASP A 56 -1.97 12.25 5.33
N ASP A 57 -2.34 11.09 5.88
CA ASP A 57 -2.95 9.98 5.13
C ASP A 57 -4.38 9.67 5.66
N GLU A 58 -5.12 8.83 4.93
CA GLU A 58 -6.48 8.43 5.31
C GLU A 58 -6.54 7.67 6.65
N TRP A 59 -5.39 7.15 7.10
CA TRP A 59 -5.25 6.42 8.37
C TRP A 59 -5.00 7.36 9.56
N GLY A 60 -4.74 8.65 9.31
CA GLY A 60 -4.47 9.66 10.32
C GLY A 60 -3.00 9.85 10.68
N ASN A 61 -2.06 9.22 9.96
CA ASN A 61 -0.63 9.47 10.17
C ASN A 61 -0.25 10.82 9.59
N ILE A 62 0.76 11.47 10.18
CA ILE A 62 1.49 12.56 9.55
C ILE A 62 2.79 12.01 9.00
N TRP A 63 2.98 12.20 7.71
CA TRP A 63 4.20 11.89 6.98
C TRP A 63 5.03 13.15 6.80
N HIS A 64 6.32 12.96 6.61
CA HIS A 64 7.19 14.03 6.15
C HIS A 64 8.19 13.52 5.12
N ARG A 65 8.63 14.41 4.23
CA ARG A 65 9.68 14.13 3.26
C ARG A 65 10.53 15.37 3.02
N VAL A 66 11.79 15.15 2.66
CA VAL A 66 12.67 16.23 2.20
C VAL A 66 12.28 16.59 0.76
N LEU A 67 11.90 17.86 0.56
CA LEU A 67 11.60 18.42 -0.74
C LEU A 67 12.77 18.22 -1.71
N GLU A 68 12.45 17.89 -2.97
CA GLU A 68 13.40 17.67 -4.08
C GLU A 68 14.43 16.53 -3.89
N ARG A 69 14.46 15.87 -2.74
CA ARG A 69 15.38 14.76 -2.45
C ARG A 69 14.69 13.41 -2.41
N SER A 70 13.42 13.35 -2.01
CA SER A 70 12.66 12.10 -1.95
C SER A 70 11.30 12.22 -2.64
N ARG A 71 10.93 11.13 -3.33
CA ARG A 71 9.56 10.92 -3.86
C ARG A 71 8.59 10.42 -2.80
N GLY A 72 9.09 9.75 -1.75
CA GLY A 72 8.29 9.21 -0.64
C GLY A 72 8.65 9.88 0.69
N GLY A 73 7.74 9.81 1.65
CA GLY A 73 8.01 10.21 3.03
C GLY A 73 8.21 9.03 3.95
N GLU A 74 8.50 9.34 5.20
CA GLU A 74 8.38 8.44 6.34
C GLU A 74 7.33 8.97 7.31
N ILE A 75 6.88 8.12 8.24
CA ILE A 75 5.92 8.53 9.27
C ILE A 75 6.65 9.44 10.26
N TYR A 76 6.26 10.71 10.30
CA TYR A 76 6.72 11.69 11.27
C TYR A 76 5.98 11.55 12.59
N ARG A 77 4.64 11.37 12.51
CA ARG A 77 3.79 11.15 13.68
C ARG A 77 2.76 10.07 13.35
N PRO A 78 2.76 8.94 14.07
CA PRO A 78 1.79 7.88 13.83
C PRO A 78 0.38 8.32 14.24
N ALA A 79 -0.63 7.71 13.62
CA ALA A 79 -2.04 7.93 13.96
C ALA A 79 -2.36 7.53 15.42
N LEU A 80 -1.64 6.53 15.94
CA LEU A 80 -1.67 6.08 17.33
C LEU A 80 -0.32 6.39 17.95
N GLN A 81 -0.29 7.32 18.91
CA GLN A 81 0.93 7.65 19.65
C GLN A 81 1.03 6.81 20.93
N GLU A 82 -0.12 6.49 21.53
CA GLU A 82 -0.21 5.62 22.69
C GLU A 82 -1.34 4.59 22.55
N TRP A 83 -1.28 3.52 23.34
CA TRP A 83 -2.27 2.44 23.29
C TRP A 83 -3.71 2.90 23.55
N SER A 84 -3.89 3.92 24.40
CA SER A 84 -5.21 4.49 24.69
C SER A 84 -5.86 5.19 23.50
N ASP A 85 -5.08 5.61 22.50
CA ASP A 85 -5.62 6.24 21.29
C ASP A 85 -6.51 5.26 20.51
N PHE A 86 -6.26 3.96 20.66
CA PHE A 86 -7.00 2.89 19.99
C PHE A 86 -8.50 2.94 20.31
N GLU A 87 -8.88 3.31 21.55
CA GLU A 87 -10.29 3.38 21.96
C GLU A 87 -11.10 4.43 21.18
N ARG A 88 -10.41 5.46 20.66
CA ARG A 88 -11.01 6.58 19.93
C ARG A 88 -10.68 6.56 18.45
N TYR A 89 -9.83 5.63 18.03
CA TYR A 89 -9.36 5.54 16.66
C TYR A 89 -10.50 5.17 15.72
N LYS A 90 -10.60 5.91 14.61
CA LYS A 90 -11.54 5.63 13.54
C LYS A 90 -10.74 5.16 12.34
N THR A 91 -10.90 3.88 12.00
CA THR A 91 -10.28 3.33 10.80
C THR A 91 -10.90 3.99 9.55
N PRO A 92 -10.15 4.06 8.43
CA PRO A 92 -10.76 4.29 7.14
C PRO A 92 -11.92 3.32 6.88
N ASP A 93 -12.84 3.68 6.00
CA ASP A 93 -13.95 2.81 5.59
C ASP A 93 -13.43 1.64 4.71
N ILE A 94 -12.79 0.66 5.35
CA ILE A 94 -12.18 -0.51 4.69
C ILE A 94 -13.21 -1.55 4.25
N ALA A 95 -14.45 -1.43 4.72
CA ALA A 95 -15.54 -2.35 4.40
C ALA A 95 -16.28 -1.94 3.11
N ASN A 96 -16.03 -0.73 2.60
CA ASN A 96 -16.69 -0.23 1.41
C ASN A 96 -16.35 -1.04 0.14
N PRO A 97 -17.29 -1.78 -0.45
CA PRO A 97 -17.02 -2.64 -1.59
C PRO A 97 -16.59 -1.85 -2.84
N THR A 98 -17.01 -0.59 -2.98
CA THR A 98 -16.62 0.26 -4.12
C THR A 98 -15.11 0.49 -4.15
N ARG A 99 -14.44 0.51 -2.99
CA ARG A 99 -12.98 0.65 -2.92
C ARG A 99 -12.22 -0.58 -3.43
N PHE A 100 -12.90 -1.72 -3.60
CA PHE A 100 -12.30 -2.94 -4.17
C PHE A 100 -12.50 -3.07 -5.68
N ALA A 101 -13.16 -2.13 -6.35
CA ALA A 101 -13.46 -2.23 -7.79
C ALA A 101 -12.21 -2.41 -8.66
N ALA A 102 -11.13 -1.67 -8.38
CA ALA A 102 -9.87 -1.79 -9.10
C ALA A 102 -9.19 -3.15 -8.85
N ALA A 103 -9.26 -3.66 -7.62
CA ALA A 103 -8.76 -4.99 -7.31
C ALA A 103 -9.58 -6.06 -8.05
N ALA A 104 -10.92 -5.99 -8.01
CA ALA A 104 -11.78 -6.92 -8.75
C ALA A 104 -11.46 -6.94 -10.26
N GLU A 105 -11.19 -5.78 -10.86
CA GLU A 105 -10.74 -5.70 -12.25
C GLU A 105 -9.39 -6.38 -12.48
N ALA A 106 -8.39 -6.11 -11.64
CA ALA A 106 -7.07 -6.72 -11.77
C ALA A 106 -7.13 -8.25 -11.72
N PHE A 107 -8.00 -8.82 -10.88
CA PHE A 107 -8.14 -10.27 -10.68
C PHE A 107 -9.07 -10.97 -11.70
N ARG A 108 -9.67 -10.25 -12.66
CA ARG A 108 -10.46 -10.85 -13.75
C ARG A 108 -9.61 -11.40 -14.92
N GLN A 109 -8.30 -11.18 -14.88
CA GLN A 109 -7.33 -11.56 -15.91
C GLN A 109 -7.02 -13.07 -15.94
#